data_AF-A0A3D2RKA6-F1
#
_entry.id   AF-A0A3D2RKA6-F1
#
_cell.length_a   1.000
_cell.length_b   1.000
_cell.length_c   1.000
_cell.angle_alpha   90.00
_cell.angle_beta   90.00
_cell.angle_gamma   90.00
#
_symmetry.space_group_name_H-M   'P 1'
#
loop_
_entity.id
_entity.type
_entity.pdbx_description
1 polymer ?
#
loop_
_entity_poly.entity_id
_entity_poly.type
_entity_poly.pdbx_seq_one_letter_code
_entity_poly.pdbx_strand_id
1 'polypeptide(L)'
;MPTEPSILTTTVGSYPLPDWLVAAPNESAVLDATRVIIDTQRQLGIDLPTDGELYRFDINHPETNGMIDYFVRAMGGTRSNFGRSDTEEFASKQTMGFRVK
;
A
#
# COMPACT_ATOMS: atom_id res chain seq x y z
N MET A 1 24.44 -21.61 25.72
CA MET A 1 23.12 -20.99 25.44
C MET A 1 23.11 -20.56 23.99
N PRO A 2 22.00 -20.70 23.25
CA PRO A 2 21.88 -20.13 21.90
C PRO A 2 22.11 -18.62 21.99
N THR A 3 22.87 -18.07 21.03
CA THR A 3 23.20 -16.63 20.96
C THR A 3 22.14 -15.81 20.23
N GLU A 4 21.20 -16.48 19.55
CA GLU A 4 20.14 -15.86 18.76
C GLU A 4 18.75 -16.22 19.34
N PRO A 5 17.78 -15.30 19.23
CA PRO A 5 16.41 -15.56 19.66
C PRO A 5 15.73 -16.63 18.80
N SER A 6 14.89 -17.46 19.42
CA SER A 6 14.14 -18.52 18.72
C SER A 6 12.93 -18.01 17.93
N ILE A 7 12.49 -16.78 18.21
CA ILE A 7 11.36 -16.11 17.55
C ILE A 7 11.89 -14.79 17.02
N LEU A 8 11.72 -14.56 15.72
CA LEU A 8 12.10 -13.32 15.04
C LEU A 8 10.86 -12.46 14.78
N THR A 9 11.08 -11.15 14.69
CA THR A 9 10.08 -10.11 14.51
C THR A 9 10.17 -9.49 13.13
N THR A 10 9.02 -9.15 12.58
CA THR A 10 8.89 -8.46 11.29
C THR A 10 7.57 -7.69 11.25
N THR A 11 7.39 -6.87 10.22
CA THR A 11 6.14 -6.17 9.96
C THR A 11 5.47 -6.72 8.69
N VAL A 12 4.21 -6.38 8.47
CA VAL A 12 3.39 -6.97 7.39
C VAL A 12 3.55 -6.30 6.02
N GLY A 13 4.40 -5.28 5.90
CA GLY A 13 4.62 -4.53 4.65
C GLY A 13 4.35 -3.04 4.83
N SER A 14 3.10 -2.62 4.60
CA SER A 14 2.67 -1.22 4.59
C SER A 14 2.99 -0.47 5.89
N TYR A 15 3.41 0.80 5.77
CA TYR A 15 3.70 1.69 6.90
C TYR A 15 2.91 3.01 6.79
N PRO A 16 2.64 3.71 7.90
CA PRO A 16 2.09 5.06 7.84
C PRO A 16 2.91 6.00 6.94
N LEU A 17 2.21 6.76 6.09
CA LEU A 17 2.82 7.74 5.21
C LEU A 17 3.27 8.96 6.02
N PRO A 18 4.54 9.40 5.90
CA PRO A 18 4.97 10.64 6.54
C PRO A 18 4.28 11.87 5.91
N ASP A 19 3.87 12.84 6.73
CA ASP A 19 3.15 14.04 6.28
C ASP A 19 3.88 14.79 5.16
N TRP A 20 5.21 14.82 5.21
CA TRP A 20 6.05 15.49 4.21
C TRP A 20 6.08 14.74 2.87
N LEU A 21 5.88 13.42 2.87
CA LEU A 21 5.73 12.65 1.63
C LEU A 21 4.38 12.94 0.97
N VAL A 22 3.32 13.05 1.79
CA VAL A 22 1.98 13.43 1.31
C VAL A 22 1.97 14.86 0.77
N ALA A 23 2.68 15.78 1.41
CA ALA A 23 2.74 17.19 1.02
C ALA A 23 3.51 17.43 -0.29
N ALA A 24 4.58 16.66 -0.57
CA ALA A 24 5.44 16.86 -1.73
C ALA A 24 5.95 15.51 -2.32
N PRO A 25 5.06 14.70 -2.92
CA PRO A 25 5.43 13.38 -3.42
C PRO A 25 6.38 13.49 -4.62
N ASN A 26 7.54 12.85 -4.52
CA ASN A 26 8.52 12.69 -5.59
C ASN A 26 9.41 11.46 -5.29
N GLU A 27 10.19 11.01 -6.28
CA GLU A 27 11.03 9.81 -6.14
C GLU A 27 12.05 9.93 -4.99
N SER A 28 12.66 11.10 -4.79
CA SER A 28 13.61 11.33 -3.69
C SER A 28 12.90 11.28 -2.34
N ALA A 29 11.71 11.87 -2.22
CA ALA A 29 10.91 11.82 -1.01
C ALA A 29 10.49 10.38 -0.64
N VAL A 30 10.16 9.54 -1.64
CA VAL A 30 9.88 8.11 -1.40
C VAL A 30 11.11 7.40 -0.86
N LEU A 31 12.28 7.60 -1.47
CA LEU A 31 13.55 7.00 -1.02
C LEU A 31 13.90 7.42 0.41
N ASP A 32 13.76 8.69 0.73
CA ASP A 32 14.02 9.20 2.08
C ASP A 32 13.03 8.63 3.09
N ALA A 33 11.77 8.45 2.71
CA ALA A 33 10.75 7.92 3.60
C ALA A 33 10.98 6.43 3.87
N THR A 34 11.36 5.66 2.84
CA THR A 34 11.79 4.26 2.99
C THR A 34 13.00 4.15 3.93
N ARG A 35 13.98 5.06 3.83
CA ARG A 35 15.13 5.07 4.77
C ARG A 35 14.69 5.31 6.20
N VAL A 36 13.82 6.28 6.45
CA VAL A 36 13.29 6.57 7.79
C VAL A 36 12.56 5.35 8.37
N ILE A 37 11.75 4.67 7.56
CA ILE A 37 10.99 3.48 7.99
C ILE A 37 11.90 2.31 8.34
N ILE A 38 12.90 2.02 7.50
CA ILE A 38 13.86 0.94 7.75
C ILE A 38 14.68 1.25 9.00
N ASP A 39 15.16 2.49 9.14
CA ASP A 39 15.95 2.90 10.30
C ASP A 39 15.14 2.86 11.60
N THR A 40 13.88 3.31 11.57
CA THR A 40 12.96 3.23 12.71
C THR A 40 12.76 1.77 13.15
N GLN A 41 12.50 0.85 12.21
CA GLN A 41 12.36 -0.57 12.53
C GLN A 41 13.64 -1.17 13.14
N ARG A 42 14.81 -0.79 12.62
CA ARG A 42 16.11 -1.22 13.17
C ARG A 42 16.34 -0.71 14.58
N GLN A 43 16.05 0.58 14.84
CA GLN A 43 16.15 1.17 16.18
C GLN A 43 15.22 0.46 17.19
N LEU A 44 14.09 -0.06 16.73
CA LEU A 44 13.14 -0.84 17.54
C LEU A 44 13.51 -2.33 17.68
N GLY A 45 14.60 -2.78 17.04
CA GLY A 45 15.04 -4.17 17.11
C GLY A 45 14.22 -5.15 16.26
N ILE A 46 13.54 -4.66 15.21
CA ILE A 46 12.88 -5.56 14.24
C ILE A 46 13.92 -6.34 13.45
N ASP A 47 13.83 -7.66 13.48
CA ASP A 47 14.82 -8.57 12.88
C ASP A 47 14.80 -8.53 11.34
N LEU A 48 13.61 -8.43 10.75
CA LEU A 48 13.42 -8.27 9.31
C LEU A 48 12.56 -7.04 9.00
N PRO A 49 13.18 -5.87 8.76
CA PRO A 49 12.47 -4.65 8.37
C PRO A 49 11.82 -4.75 6.99
N THR A 50 10.68 -4.08 6.81
CA THR A 50 10.04 -3.87 5.49
C THR A 50 10.26 -2.43 4.99
N ASP A 51 10.02 -2.20 3.71
CA ASP A 51 10.20 -0.91 3.05
C ASP A 51 9.01 0.07 3.22
N GLY A 52 7.90 -0.39 3.78
CA GLY A 52 6.68 0.38 4.00
C GLY A 52 5.75 0.52 2.79
N GLU A 53 6.14 -0.01 1.62
CA GLU A 53 5.33 -0.02 0.39
C GLU A 53 4.88 1.39 -0.10
N LEU A 54 5.62 2.43 0.25
CA LEU A 54 5.22 3.83 0.02
C LEU A 54 5.06 4.22 -1.44
N TYR A 55 5.78 3.55 -2.35
CA TYR A 55 5.71 3.75 -3.79
C TYR A 55 4.36 3.32 -4.41
N ARG A 56 3.51 2.65 -3.62
CA ARG A 56 2.14 2.28 -4.05
C ARG A 56 1.14 3.40 -3.81
N PHE A 57 1.46 4.35 -2.94
CA PHE A 57 0.54 5.43 -2.61
C PHE A 57 0.26 6.31 -3.84
N ASP A 58 -1.03 6.44 -4.14
CA ASP A 58 -1.55 7.38 -5.13
C ASP A 58 -2.55 8.30 -4.44
N ILE A 59 -2.28 9.60 -4.46
CA ILE A 59 -3.16 10.61 -3.86
C ILE A 59 -4.56 10.63 -4.50
N ASN A 60 -4.67 10.13 -5.74
CA ASN A 60 -5.92 10.06 -6.47
C ASN A 60 -6.74 8.78 -6.16
N HIS A 61 -6.16 7.80 -5.47
CA HIS A 61 -6.81 6.54 -5.04
C HIS A 61 -6.36 6.17 -3.60
N PRO A 62 -6.79 6.94 -2.59
CA PRO A 62 -6.33 6.77 -1.21
C PRO A 62 -6.90 5.51 -0.53
N GLU A 63 -8.02 4.96 -1.00
CA GLU A 63 -8.76 3.89 -0.31
C GLU A 63 -8.03 2.54 -0.18
N THR A 64 -7.08 2.22 -1.06
CA THR A 64 -6.32 0.94 -1.00
C THR A 64 -4.82 1.13 -0.77
N ASN A 65 -4.35 2.36 -0.53
CA ASN A 65 -2.93 2.72 -0.66
C ASN A 65 -2.31 2.20 -1.97
N GLY A 66 -3.12 2.11 -3.03
CA GLY A 66 -2.76 1.58 -4.33
C GLY A 66 -2.26 0.13 -4.32
N MET A 67 -2.56 -0.69 -3.30
CA MET A 67 -2.01 -2.05 -3.17
C MET A 67 -2.31 -2.92 -4.39
N ILE A 68 -3.54 -2.84 -4.93
CA ILE A 68 -3.93 -3.60 -6.12
C ILE A 68 -3.61 -2.79 -7.38
N ASP A 69 -3.95 -1.51 -7.38
CA ASP A 69 -3.81 -0.60 -8.53
C ASP A 69 -2.36 -0.49 -9.01
N TYR A 70 -1.40 -0.52 -8.09
CA TYR A 70 0.03 -0.53 -8.39
C TYR A 70 0.42 -1.64 -9.37
N PHE A 71 -0.13 -2.85 -9.19
CA PHE A 71 0.17 -4.01 -10.02
C PHE A 71 -0.70 -4.07 -11.27
N VAL A 72 -2.02 -3.87 -11.13
CA VAL A 72 -2.94 -4.07 -12.26
C VAL A 72 -2.76 -3.01 -13.35
N ARG A 73 -2.40 -1.77 -13.00
CA ARG A 73 -2.22 -0.69 -14.00
C ARG A 73 -1.22 -1.00 -15.12
N ALA A 74 -0.22 -1.84 -14.85
CA ALA A 74 0.78 -2.25 -15.83
C ALA A 74 0.32 -3.44 -16.69
N MET A 75 -0.77 -4.10 -16.33
CA MET A 75 -1.29 -5.28 -17.02
C MET A 75 -2.29 -4.90 -18.12
N GLY A 76 -2.02 -5.37 -19.34
CA GLY A 76 -2.97 -5.27 -20.44
C GLY A 76 -4.26 -6.04 -20.15
N GLY A 77 -5.40 -5.50 -20.59
CA GLY A 77 -6.72 -6.08 -20.35
C GLY A 77 -7.36 -5.70 -19.01
N THR A 78 -6.70 -4.86 -18.21
CA THR A 78 -7.28 -4.23 -17.02
C THR A 78 -7.48 -2.72 -17.24
N ARG A 79 -8.37 -2.10 -16.47
CA ARG A 79 -8.64 -0.66 -16.49
C ARG A 79 -8.75 -0.16 -15.05
N SER A 80 -8.06 0.94 -14.74
CA SER A 80 -8.07 1.58 -13.42
C SER A 80 -9.01 2.79 -13.33
N ASN A 81 -9.39 3.39 -14.46
CA ASN A 81 -10.30 4.52 -14.48
C ASN A 81 -11.75 4.04 -14.50
N PHE A 82 -12.51 4.26 -13.43
CA PHE A 82 -13.93 3.94 -13.35
C PHE A 82 -14.79 5.20 -13.41
N GLY A 83 -15.90 5.13 -14.15
CA GLY A 83 -16.89 6.18 -14.24
C GLY A 83 -18.21 5.79 -13.59
N ARG A 84 -19.12 6.76 -13.50
CA ARG A 84 -20.48 6.55 -12.97
C ARG A 84 -21.23 5.41 -13.68
N SER A 85 -21.09 5.30 -15.00
CA SER A 85 -21.71 4.24 -15.79
C SER A 85 -21.25 2.84 -15.36
N ASP A 86 -19.96 2.69 -15.00
CA ASP A 86 -19.40 1.42 -14.55
C ASP A 86 -20.02 1.00 -13.20
N THR A 87 -20.26 1.99 -12.31
CA THR A 87 -20.93 1.76 -11.03
C THR A 87 -22.40 1.37 -11.20
N GLU A 88 -23.12 2.06 -12.11
CA GLU A 88 -24.52 1.76 -12.42
C GLU A 88 -24.67 0.37 -13.04
N GLU A 89 -23.79 0.01 -13.99
CA GLU A 89 -23.76 -1.33 -14.57
C GLU A 89 -23.48 -2.40 -13.50
N PHE A 90 -22.48 -2.17 -12.63
CA PHE A 90 -22.14 -3.11 -11.57
C PHE A 90 -23.30 -3.32 -10.58
N ALA A 91 -23.97 -2.24 -10.18
CA ALA A 91 -25.13 -2.30 -9.29
C ALA A 91 -26.34 -3.01 -9.93
N SER A 92 -26.49 -2.94 -11.25
CA SER A 92 -27.57 -3.63 -11.99
C SER A 92 -27.40 -5.15 -12.09
N LYS A 93 -26.21 -5.70 -11.78
CA LYS A 93 -25.94 -7.14 -11.88
C LYS A 93 -26.75 -7.90 -10.83
N GLN A 94 -27.65 -8.79 -11.27
CA GLN A 94 -28.51 -9.60 -10.36
C GLN A 94 -27.72 -10.41 -9.32
N THR A 95 -26.48 -10.80 -9.64
CA THR A 95 -25.58 -11.51 -8.71
C THR A 95 -25.11 -10.65 -7.54
N MET A 96 -25.27 -9.33 -7.59
CA MET A 96 -24.86 -8.39 -6.54
C MET A 96 -26.00 -8.06 -5.55
N GLY A 97 -27.18 -8.69 -5.70
CA GLY A 97 -28.34 -8.46 -4.83
C GLY A 97 -28.09 -8.69 -3.32
N PHE A 98 -27.05 -9.45 -2.96
CA PHE A 98 -26.65 -9.66 -1.55
C PHE A 98 -25.94 -8.45 -0.91
N ARG A 99 -25.47 -7.48 -1.70
CA ARG A 99 -24.72 -6.30 -1.24
C ARG A 99 -25.60 -5.05 -1.06
N VAL A 100 -26.90 -5.14 -1.34
CA VAL A 100 -27.86 -4.01 -1.31
C VAL A 100 -28.41 -3.77 0.12
N LYS A 101 -27.64 -4.09 1.17
CA LYS A 101 -28.03 -3.84 2.57
C LYS A 101 -26.99 -3.00 3.27
#